data_AF-A0AA88RFJ6-F1
#
_entry.id   AF-A0AA88RFJ6-F1
#
_cell.length_a   1.000
_cell.length_b   1.000
_cell.length_c   1.000
_cell.angle_alpha   90.00
_cell.angle_beta   90.00
_cell.angle_gamma   90.00
#
_symmetry.space_group_name_H-M   'P 1'
#
loop_
_entity.id
_entity.type
_entity.pdbx_description
1 polymer ?
#
loop_
_entity_poly.entity_id
_entity_poly.type
_entity_poly.pdbx_seq_one_letter_code
_entity_poly.pdbx_strand_id
1 'polypeptide(L)'
;MDQGFQLRSSDFTHHIFWFVDDTNMYRATVGNLPRRAVNGVVFVFNPLTGQLFMRVSHTSEWAAGQRPPGRLAKTRAAEEVAHLVRSMPLPERKKQIVMASEEMLEPLEARLHDFPKLAVKASKPLLPLPALLKIPFFDDLVRKAKEPRMFSFRVYDDWLKSVSPGTAFSRLYLILQALDANNKMAYMFKKPNQNRIWPSLTGDQWLALEFVLRGRMLFTLNTSTPTHRRVTI
;
A
#
# COMPACT_ATOMS: atom_id res chain seq x y z
N MET A 1 4.38 14.83 22.17
CA MET A 1 4.47 13.35 22.07
C MET A 1 3.39 12.91 21.12
N ASP A 2 3.75 12.78 19.85
CA ASP A 2 2.82 12.52 18.77
C ASP A 2 2.54 11.02 18.73
N GLN A 3 1.41 10.60 19.32
CA GLN A 3 0.97 9.21 19.23
C GLN A 3 0.43 8.99 17.82
N GLY A 4 1.30 8.51 16.92
CA GLY A 4 0.90 8.04 15.61
C GLY A 4 -0.31 7.10 15.74
N PHE A 5 -1.33 7.32 14.90
CA PHE A 5 -2.57 6.57 14.90
C PHE A 5 -2.30 5.06 14.82
N GLN A 6 -2.51 4.34 15.92
CA GLN A 6 -2.53 2.88 15.94
C GLN A 6 -3.95 2.39 15.68
N LEU A 7 -4.15 1.65 14.58
CA LEU A 7 -5.41 0.95 14.34
C LEU A 7 -5.71 -0.01 15.50
N ARG A 8 -6.87 0.16 16.13
CA ARG A 8 -7.42 -0.75 17.13
C ARG A 8 -8.49 -1.63 16.50
N SER A 9 -8.78 -2.79 17.11
CA SER A 9 -9.85 -3.68 16.65
C SER A 9 -11.22 -2.99 16.56
N SER A 10 -11.46 -1.96 17.40
CA SER A 10 -12.66 -1.11 17.38
C SER A 10 -12.79 -0.23 16.14
N ASP A 11 -11.69 0.07 15.45
CA ASP A 11 -11.73 0.91 14.26
C ASP A 11 -12.49 0.17 13.14
N PHE A 12 -12.23 -1.13 12.98
CA PHE A 12 -12.87 -1.98 11.97
C PHE A 12 -14.40 -2.13 12.11
N THR A 13 -14.99 -1.66 13.21
CA THR A 13 -16.40 -1.87 13.50
C THR A 13 -17.30 -0.71 13.04
N HIS A 14 -16.78 0.52 12.95
CA HIS A 14 -17.63 1.73 12.83
C HIS A 14 -17.26 2.71 11.71
N HIS A 15 -16.09 2.56 11.08
CA HIS A 15 -15.64 3.44 10.00
C HIS A 15 -15.04 2.66 8.82
N ILE A 16 -15.25 3.14 7.60
CA ILE A 16 -14.59 2.61 6.41
C ILE A 16 -13.27 3.36 6.28
N PHE A 17 -12.14 2.65 6.28
CA PHE A 17 -10.81 3.23 6.15
C PHE A 17 -10.24 2.96 4.77
N TRP A 18 -9.56 3.94 4.20
CA TRP A 18 -8.68 3.73 3.05
C TRP A 18 -7.26 4.09 3.44
N PHE A 19 -6.35 3.13 3.31
CA PHE A 19 -4.92 3.38 3.35
C PHE A 19 -4.46 3.83 1.98
N VAL A 20 -3.76 4.95 1.93
CA VAL A 20 -3.12 5.45 0.73
C VAL A 20 -1.61 5.40 0.92
N ASP A 21 -0.92 4.69 0.03
CA ASP A 21 0.54 4.68 -0.03
C ASP A 21 1.01 5.20 -1.39
N ASP A 22 1.71 6.32 -1.36
CA ASP A 22 2.29 6.99 -2.52
C ASP A 22 3.82 6.93 -2.57
N THR A 23 4.43 6.09 -1.73
CA THR A 23 5.89 5.96 -1.63
C THR A 23 6.53 5.67 -2.98
N ASN A 24 5.81 4.93 -3.84
CA ASN A 24 6.28 4.52 -5.16
C ASN A 24 5.63 5.28 -6.31
N MET A 25 4.94 6.41 -6.06
CA MET A 25 4.28 7.18 -7.12
C MET A 25 5.27 7.66 -8.19
N TYR A 26 6.45 8.13 -7.77
CA TYR A 26 7.57 8.44 -8.65
C TYR A 26 8.75 7.51 -8.34
N ARG A 27 9.30 6.86 -9.38
CA ARG A 27 10.44 5.94 -9.28
C ARG A 27 11.46 6.26 -10.37
N ALA A 28 12.73 6.06 -10.04
CA ALA A 28 13.83 6.19 -10.98
C ALA A 28 14.81 5.03 -10.83
N THR A 29 15.54 4.70 -11.90
CA THR A 29 16.59 3.67 -11.86
C THR A 29 17.70 4.05 -10.89
N VAL A 30 18.04 3.16 -9.97
CA VAL A 30 19.20 3.31 -9.08
C VAL A 30 20.47 2.95 -9.84
N GLY A 31 21.51 3.77 -9.77
CA GLY A 31 22.85 3.46 -10.31
C GLY A 31 23.16 3.92 -11.73
N ASN A 32 22.17 4.34 -12.52
CA ASN A 32 22.42 4.92 -13.85
C ASN A 32 22.41 6.46 -13.77
N LEU A 33 23.47 7.10 -14.26
CA LEU A 33 23.54 8.53 -14.51
C LEU A 33 23.46 8.76 -16.02
N PRO A 34 22.50 9.55 -16.53
CA PRO A 34 21.41 10.20 -15.81
C PRO A 34 20.33 9.21 -15.32
N ARG A 35 19.71 9.51 -14.17
CA ARG A 35 18.63 8.69 -13.59
C ARG A 35 17.42 8.70 -14.51
N ARG A 36 17.00 7.53 -15.01
CA ARG A 36 15.83 7.39 -15.87
C ARG A 36 14.58 7.12 -15.03
N ALA A 37 13.52 7.88 -15.26
CA ALA A 37 12.22 7.60 -14.67
C ALA A 37 11.72 6.21 -15.10
N VAL A 38 11.10 5.48 -14.19
CA VAL A 38 10.41 4.21 -14.45
C VAL A 38 8.98 4.32 -13.96
N ASN A 39 8.12 3.37 -14.37
CA ASN A 39 6.73 3.37 -13.95
C ASN A 39 6.63 3.31 -12.41
N GLY A 40 5.77 4.17 -11.88
CA GLY A 40 5.41 4.27 -10.48
C GLY A 40 4.06 3.65 -10.18
N VAL A 41 3.64 3.73 -8.92
CA VAL A 41 2.36 3.23 -8.45
C VAL A 41 1.91 3.93 -7.17
N VAL A 42 0.61 4.15 -7.05
CA VAL A 42 -0.06 4.50 -5.79
C VAL A 42 -1.03 3.38 -5.41
N PHE A 43 -1.05 3.02 -4.13
CA PHE A 43 -1.94 2.00 -3.58
C PHE A 43 -3.05 2.65 -2.77
N VAL A 44 -4.28 2.15 -2.92
CA VAL A 44 -5.44 2.54 -2.12
C VAL A 44 -6.12 1.28 -1.61
N PHE A 45 -6.15 1.08 -0.29
CA PHE A 45 -6.49 -0.21 0.33
C PHE A 45 -7.57 -0.07 1.40
N ASN A 46 -8.62 -0.89 1.29
CA ASN A 46 -9.66 -1.02 2.30
C ASN A 46 -9.42 -2.27 3.17
N PRO A 47 -9.11 -2.09 4.47
CA PRO A 47 -8.74 -3.19 5.35
C PRO A 47 -9.97 -3.98 5.86
N LEU A 48 -11.19 -3.49 5.63
CA LEU A 48 -12.41 -4.22 5.99
C LEU A 48 -12.76 -5.27 4.91
N THR A 49 -12.65 -4.87 3.64
CA THR A 49 -13.06 -5.72 2.51
C THR A 49 -11.91 -6.45 1.84
N GLY A 50 -10.66 -6.02 2.10
CA GLY A 50 -9.50 -6.49 1.35
C GLY A 50 -9.41 -5.88 -0.06
N GLN A 51 -10.22 -4.88 -0.38
CA GLN A 51 -10.19 -4.23 -1.68
C GLN A 51 -8.91 -3.40 -1.81
N LEU A 52 -8.09 -3.70 -2.83
CA LEU A 52 -6.87 -2.99 -3.15
C LEU A 52 -6.99 -2.42 -4.57
N PHE A 53 -6.87 -1.11 -4.67
CA PHE A 53 -6.65 -0.41 -5.92
C PHE A 53 -5.16 -0.13 -6.09
N MET A 54 -4.64 -0.47 -7.26
CA MET A 54 -3.26 -0.25 -7.65
C MET A 54 -3.25 0.59 -8.92
N ARG A 55 -2.92 1.87 -8.79
CA ARG A 55 -2.87 2.81 -9.92
C ARG A 55 -1.44 2.97 -10.40
N VAL A 56 -1.13 2.46 -11.59
CA VAL A 56 0.20 2.55 -12.19
C VAL A 56 0.41 3.91 -12.81
N SER A 57 1.40 4.66 -12.35
CA SER A 57 1.84 5.89 -13.01
C SER A 57 2.86 5.57 -14.10
N HIS A 58 2.58 5.97 -15.34
CA HIS A 58 3.47 5.72 -16.47
C HIS A 58 4.51 6.83 -16.61
N THR A 59 5.70 6.50 -17.13
CA THR A 59 6.80 7.47 -17.34
C THR A 59 6.40 8.72 -18.11
N SER A 60 5.40 8.63 -19.01
CA SER A 60 4.89 9.76 -19.78
C SER A 60 4.26 10.86 -18.92
N GLU A 61 3.77 10.55 -17.72
CA GLU A 61 3.16 11.54 -16.81
C GLU A 61 4.20 12.48 -16.18
N TRP A 62 5.49 12.14 -16.28
CA TRP A 62 6.61 12.89 -15.70
C TRP A 62 7.43 13.64 -16.76
N ALA A 63 7.15 13.43 -18.04
CA ALA A 63 7.95 13.96 -19.15
C ALA A 63 7.83 15.49 -19.33
N ALA A 64 6.91 16.16 -18.61
CA ALA A 64 6.62 17.57 -18.77
C ALA A 64 6.60 18.30 -17.42
N GLY A 65 7.65 19.08 -17.09
CA GLY A 65 7.49 20.23 -16.21
C GLY A 65 8.65 20.59 -15.27
N GLN A 66 8.68 21.89 -14.92
CA GLN A 66 9.66 22.59 -14.09
C GLN A 66 9.59 22.30 -12.57
N ARG A 67 8.65 21.47 -12.09
CA ARG A 67 8.44 21.19 -10.65
C ARG A 67 9.33 20.03 -10.16
N PRO A 68 9.84 20.07 -8.91
CA PRO A 68 10.60 18.96 -8.35
C PRO A 68 9.77 17.66 -8.38
N PRO A 69 10.33 16.53 -8.85
CA PRO A 69 9.60 15.28 -9.02
C PRO A 69 8.84 14.81 -7.76
N GLY A 70 9.40 15.03 -6.57
CA GLY A 70 8.77 14.65 -5.30
C GLY A 70 7.45 15.39 -5.02
N ARG A 71 7.44 16.73 -5.10
CA ARG A 71 6.22 17.53 -4.88
C ARG A 71 5.16 17.27 -5.95
N LEU A 72 5.59 17.12 -7.20
CA LEU A 72 4.70 16.74 -8.29
C LEU A 72 4.08 15.37 -8.02
N ALA A 73 4.85 14.41 -7.51
CA ALA A 73 4.35 13.08 -7.20
C ALA A 73 3.26 13.07 -6.12
N LYS A 74 3.44 13.84 -5.03
CA LYS A 74 2.40 13.98 -3.99
C LYS A 74 1.10 14.56 -4.56
N THR A 75 1.25 15.60 -5.37
CA THR A 75 0.12 16.28 -6.02
C THR A 75 -0.64 15.33 -6.95
N ARG A 76 0.09 14.58 -7.80
CA ARG A 76 -0.50 13.58 -8.72
C ARG A 76 -1.12 12.41 -7.97
N ALA A 77 -0.49 11.91 -6.91
CA ALA A 77 -1.06 10.86 -6.08
C ALA A 77 -2.40 11.31 -5.49
N ALA A 78 -2.47 12.55 -4.98
CA ALA A 78 -3.70 13.12 -4.46
C ALA A 78 -4.79 13.28 -5.54
N GLU A 79 -4.44 13.63 -6.79
CA GLU A 79 -5.38 13.66 -7.94
C GLU A 79 -6.02 12.30 -8.17
N GLU A 80 -5.19 11.27 -8.29
CA GLU A 80 -5.63 9.92 -8.60
C GLU A 80 -6.48 9.32 -7.47
N VAL A 81 -6.10 9.55 -6.21
CA VAL A 81 -6.89 9.14 -5.04
C VAL A 81 -8.23 9.86 -5.03
N ALA A 82 -8.26 11.16 -5.30
CA ALA A 82 -9.51 11.91 -5.32
C ALA A 82 -10.44 11.49 -6.47
N HIS A 83 -9.90 11.17 -7.64
CA HIS A 83 -10.67 10.58 -8.75
C HIS A 83 -11.26 9.22 -8.37
N LEU A 84 -10.48 8.37 -7.69
CA LEU A 84 -10.94 7.09 -7.20
C LEU A 84 -12.05 7.22 -6.15
N VAL A 85 -11.92 8.14 -5.19
CA VAL A 85 -12.98 8.42 -4.19
C VAL A 85 -14.27 8.89 -4.88
N ARG A 86 -14.17 9.74 -5.91
CA ARG A 86 -15.33 10.20 -6.69
C ARG A 86 -16.03 9.09 -7.47
N SER A 87 -15.30 8.07 -7.92
CA SER A 87 -15.86 6.96 -8.71
C SER A 87 -16.54 5.88 -7.87
N MET A 88 -16.28 5.80 -6.56
CA MET A 88 -16.94 4.86 -5.65
C MET A 88 -18.46 5.10 -5.54
N PRO A 89 -19.29 4.13 -5.15
CA PRO A 89 -20.71 4.36 -4.84
C PRO A 89 -20.94 5.30 -3.64
N LEU A 90 -22.06 6.06 -3.62
CA LEU A 90 -22.38 7.01 -2.53
C LEU A 90 -22.33 6.44 -1.10
N PRO A 91 -22.78 5.19 -0.83
CA PRO A 91 -22.64 4.59 0.50
C PRO A 91 -21.18 4.41 0.90
N GLU A 92 -20.33 4.01 -0.05
CA GLU A 92 -18.90 3.85 0.18
C GLU A 92 -18.24 5.22 0.39
N ARG A 93 -18.65 6.28 -0.33
CA ARG A 93 -18.10 7.65 -0.18
C ARG A 93 -18.33 8.27 1.21
N LYS A 94 -19.35 7.85 1.96
CA LYS A 94 -19.76 8.49 3.22
C LYS A 94 -19.06 7.82 4.42
N LYS A 95 -18.47 8.62 5.32
CA LYS A 95 -17.73 8.19 6.54
C LYS A 95 -16.41 7.46 6.25
N GLN A 96 -15.64 7.97 5.30
CA GLN A 96 -14.30 7.46 5.02
C GLN A 96 -13.25 8.18 5.87
N ILE A 97 -12.29 7.43 6.41
CA ILE A 97 -11.01 7.96 6.91
C ILE A 97 -9.94 7.59 5.89
N VAL A 98 -9.32 8.58 5.27
CA VAL A 98 -8.17 8.37 4.39
C VAL A 98 -6.89 8.56 5.19
N MET A 99 -6.13 7.48 5.34
CA MET A 99 -4.82 7.50 5.97
C MET A 99 -3.75 7.64 4.90
N ALA A 100 -3.04 8.77 4.90
CA ALA A 100 -2.00 9.07 3.92
C ALA A 100 -0.70 9.51 4.60
N SER A 101 0.36 9.65 3.79
CA SER A 101 1.58 10.32 4.23
C SER A 101 1.27 11.78 4.57
N GLU A 102 1.96 12.31 5.58
CA GLU A 102 1.76 13.68 6.08
C GLU A 102 1.88 14.72 4.96
N GLU A 103 2.83 14.52 4.05
CA GLU A 103 3.05 15.36 2.87
C GLU A 103 1.92 15.32 1.83
N MET A 104 1.02 14.34 1.89
CA MET A 104 -0.14 14.24 1.01
C MET A 104 -1.40 14.86 1.60
N LEU A 105 -1.43 15.21 2.89
CA LEU A 105 -2.64 15.72 3.55
C LEU A 105 -3.20 16.96 2.85
N GLU A 106 -2.40 18.02 2.77
CA GLU A 106 -2.82 19.29 2.16
C GLU A 106 -3.24 19.10 0.68
N PRO A 107 -2.44 18.44 -0.20
CA PRO A 107 -2.86 18.16 -1.57
C PRO A 107 -4.16 17.36 -1.71
N LEU A 108 -4.43 16.45 -0.77
CA LEU A 108 -5.60 15.57 -0.80
C LEU A 108 -6.85 16.26 -0.26
N GLU A 109 -6.73 17.01 0.84
CA GLU A 109 -7.80 17.84 1.41
C GLU A 109 -8.28 18.88 0.39
N ALA A 110 -7.35 19.57 -0.27
CA ALA A 110 -7.67 20.54 -1.32
C ALA A 110 -8.50 19.90 -2.45
N ARG A 111 -8.27 18.62 -2.77
CA ARG A 111 -8.98 17.88 -3.84
C ARG A 111 -10.28 17.23 -3.40
N LEU A 112 -10.45 16.99 -2.10
CA LEU A 112 -11.62 16.35 -1.51
C LEU A 112 -12.53 17.34 -0.78
N HIS A 113 -12.36 18.65 -1.01
CA HIS A 113 -13.19 19.71 -0.40
C HIS A 113 -14.70 19.52 -0.63
N ASP A 114 -15.08 18.88 -1.74
CA ASP A 114 -16.47 18.51 -2.06
C ASP A 114 -17.06 17.45 -1.11
N PHE A 115 -16.24 16.81 -0.27
CA PHE A 115 -16.60 15.72 0.63
C PHE A 115 -16.43 16.13 2.11
N PRO A 116 -17.24 17.06 2.66
CA PRO A 116 -17.04 17.63 3.99
C PRO A 116 -17.19 16.63 5.16
N LYS A 117 -17.67 15.40 4.89
CA LYS A 117 -17.81 14.31 5.88
C LYS A 117 -16.68 13.28 5.80
N LEU A 118 -15.76 13.44 4.85
CA LEU A 118 -14.58 12.59 4.71
C LEU A 118 -13.47 13.18 5.58
N ALA A 119 -12.91 12.36 6.46
CA ALA A 119 -11.78 12.77 7.29
C ALA A 119 -10.48 12.31 6.63
N VAL A 120 -9.59 13.24 6.32
CA VAL A 120 -8.22 12.92 5.89
C VAL A 120 -7.32 12.98 7.13
N LYS A 121 -6.49 11.96 7.35
CA LYS A 121 -5.63 11.86 8.54
C LYS A 121 -4.24 11.37 8.15
N ALA A 122 -3.21 11.91 8.80
CA ALA A 122 -1.88 11.33 8.74
C ALA A 122 -1.83 10.02 9.53
N SER A 123 -1.06 9.05 9.05
CA SER A 123 -0.74 7.83 9.80
C SER A 123 0.75 7.54 9.74
N LYS A 124 1.35 7.19 10.88
CA LYS A 124 2.72 6.66 10.99
C LYS A 124 2.73 5.53 12.05
N PRO A 125 3.25 4.32 11.74
CA PRO A 125 3.72 3.87 10.42
C PRO A 125 2.55 3.54 9.47
N LEU A 126 2.73 3.83 8.17
CA LEU A 126 1.82 3.34 7.15
C LEU A 126 2.02 1.84 6.94
N LEU A 127 0.95 1.15 6.60
CA LEU A 127 0.98 -0.24 6.15
C LEU A 127 2.00 -0.38 4.99
N PRO A 128 2.98 -1.31 5.02
CA PRO A 128 4.01 -1.42 3.98
C PRO A 128 3.47 -2.04 2.68
N LEU A 129 2.45 -1.42 2.10
CA LEU A 129 1.84 -1.79 0.80
C LEU A 129 2.87 -1.88 -0.34
N PRO A 130 3.91 -1.03 -0.41
CA PRO A 130 5.01 -1.19 -1.36
C PRO A 130 5.66 -2.57 -1.40
N ALA A 131 5.62 -3.32 -0.29
CA ALA A 131 6.19 -4.66 -0.24
C ALA A 131 5.50 -5.64 -1.21
N LEU A 132 4.28 -5.34 -1.67
CA LEU A 132 3.60 -6.08 -2.75
C LEU A 132 4.42 -6.10 -4.05
N LEU A 133 5.18 -5.04 -4.34
CA LEU A 133 6.06 -4.98 -5.52
C LEU A 133 7.23 -5.97 -5.46
N LYS A 134 7.48 -6.61 -4.32
CA LYS A 134 8.45 -7.71 -4.21
C LYS A 134 7.90 -9.03 -4.75
N ILE A 135 6.59 -9.11 -4.95
CA ILE A 135 5.94 -10.26 -5.59
C ILE A 135 6.00 -10.04 -7.12
N PRO A 136 6.57 -10.97 -7.90
CA PRO A 136 6.78 -10.78 -9.35
C PRO A 136 5.51 -10.41 -10.12
N PHE A 137 4.35 -10.91 -9.68
CA PHE A 137 3.06 -10.59 -10.29
C PHE A 137 2.75 -9.08 -10.26
N PHE A 138 2.91 -8.41 -9.11
CA PHE A 138 2.62 -6.98 -9.01
C PHE A 138 3.71 -6.14 -9.67
N ASP A 139 4.98 -6.52 -9.53
CA ASP A 139 6.09 -5.82 -10.20
C ASP A 139 5.91 -5.82 -11.73
N ASP A 140 5.58 -6.98 -12.31
CA ASP A 140 5.38 -7.09 -13.75
C ASP A 140 4.22 -6.21 -14.26
N LEU A 141 3.15 -6.06 -13.50
CA LEU A 141 2.04 -5.18 -13.86
C LEU A 141 2.48 -3.71 -13.95
N VAL A 142 3.28 -3.24 -12.99
CA VAL A 142 3.82 -1.87 -13.00
C VAL A 142 4.83 -1.71 -14.12
N ARG A 143 5.80 -2.64 -14.22
CA ARG A 143 6.91 -2.57 -15.17
C ARG A 143 6.48 -2.68 -16.63
N LYS A 144 5.49 -3.52 -16.94
CA LYS A 144 5.01 -3.77 -18.32
C LYS A 144 3.91 -2.80 -18.77
N ALA A 145 3.39 -1.94 -17.90
CA ALA A 145 2.37 -0.98 -18.26
C ALA A 145 2.87 -0.01 -19.34
N LYS A 146 2.09 0.13 -20.42
CA LYS A 146 2.37 1.04 -21.54
C LYS A 146 1.68 2.40 -21.40
N GLU A 147 0.74 2.50 -20.47
CA GLU A 147 -0.07 3.68 -20.21
C GLU A 147 -0.48 3.71 -18.73
N PRO A 148 -0.92 4.86 -18.21
CA PRO A 148 -1.46 4.94 -16.88
C PRO A 148 -2.72 4.07 -16.76
N ARG A 149 -2.72 3.11 -15.83
CA ARG A 149 -3.84 2.18 -15.63
C ARG A 149 -4.17 1.93 -14.16
N MET A 150 -5.45 1.73 -13.86
CA MET A 150 -5.93 1.28 -12.55
C MET A 150 -6.17 -0.24 -12.57
N PHE A 151 -5.67 -0.94 -11.56
CA PHE A 151 -5.98 -2.35 -11.30
C PHE A 151 -6.75 -2.47 -9.98
N SER A 152 -7.64 -3.46 -9.91
CA SER A 152 -8.47 -3.75 -8.74
C SER A 152 -8.26 -5.20 -8.33
N PHE A 153 -7.99 -5.42 -7.04
CA PHE A 153 -7.72 -6.73 -6.47
C PHE A 153 -8.47 -6.93 -5.15
N ARG A 154 -8.83 -8.17 -4.85
CA ARG A 154 -9.18 -8.60 -3.50
C ARG A 154 -7.94 -9.20 -2.85
N VAL A 155 -7.19 -8.39 -2.12
CA VAL A 155 -5.91 -8.80 -1.52
C VAL A 155 -6.10 -9.84 -0.40
N TYR A 156 -7.31 -10.07 0.09
CA TYR A 156 -7.59 -11.15 1.05
C TYR A 156 -7.96 -12.48 0.38
N ASP A 157 -7.97 -12.56 -0.95
CA ASP A 157 -8.54 -13.69 -1.68
C ASP A 157 -9.94 -14.08 -1.14
N ASP A 158 -10.04 -15.21 -0.43
CA ASP A 158 -11.24 -15.73 0.20
C ASP A 158 -11.17 -15.83 1.73
N TRP A 159 -10.16 -15.23 2.38
CA TRP A 159 -9.97 -15.33 3.84
C TRP A 159 -11.21 -14.88 4.63
N LEU A 160 -11.94 -13.88 4.14
CA LEU A 160 -13.15 -13.37 4.78
C LEU A 160 -14.30 -14.40 4.86
N LYS A 161 -14.19 -15.55 4.19
CA LYS A 161 -15.14 -16.67 4.37
C LYS A 161 -14.93 -17.42 5.68
N SER A 162 -13.73 -17.39 6.26
CA SER A 162 -13.35 -18.19 7.42
C SER A 162 -12.77 -17.39 8.58
N VAL A 163 -12.33 -16.14 8.37
CA VAL A 163 -11.80 -15.28 9.42
C VAL A 163 -12.39 -13.87 9.37
N SER A 164 -12.36 -13.18 10.52
CA SER A 164 -12.81 -11.79 10.60
C SER A 164 -11.92 -10.83 9.78
N PRO A 165 -12.43 -9.65 9.39
CA PRO A 165 -11.62 -8.62 8.75
C PRO A 165 -10.36 -8.23 9.54
N GLY A 166 -10.46 -8.12 10.87
CA GLY A 166 -9.31 -7.81 11.73
C GLY A 166 -8.23 -8.89 11.70
N THR A 167 -8.63 -10.17 11.63
CA THR A 167 -7.71 -11.30 11.47
C THR A 167 -7.07 -11.29 10.08
N ALA A 168 -7.86 -11.09 9.02
CA ALA A 168 -7.37 -10.98 7.64
C ALA A 168 -6.39 -9.82 7.47
N PHE A 169 -6.68 -8.67 8.08
CA PHE A 169 -5.79 -7.50 8.12
C PHE A 169 -4.48 -7.83 8.84
N SER A 170 -4.55 -8.43 10.02
CA SER A 170 -3.35 -8.82 10.78
C SER A 170 -2.48 -9.79 9.99
N ARG A 171 -3.08 -10.78 9.32
CA ARG A 171 -2.37 -11.70 8.43
C ARG A 171 -1.67 -10.97 7.29
N LEU A 172 -2.38 -10.09 6.58
CA LEU A 172 -1.78 -9.30 5.49
C LEU A 172 -0.64 -8.44 6.01
N TYR A 173 -0.81 -7.78 7.15
CA TYR A 173 0.21 -6.94 7.74
C TYR A 173 1.50 -7.72 8.03
N LEU A 174 1.39 -8.90 8.64
CA LEU A 174 2.52 -9.79 8.90
C LEU A 174 3.23 -10.20 7.60
N ILE A 175 2.47 -10.51 6.54
CA ILE A 175 3.03 -10.86 5.24
C ILE A 175 3.79 -9.67 4.64
N LEU A 176 3.18 -8.48 4.63
CA LEU A 176 3.80 -7.28 4.07
C LEU A 176 5.07 -6.89 4.83
N GLN A 177 5.06 -6.96 6.16
CA GLN A 177 6.26 -6.73 6.97
C GLN A 177 7.37 -7.75 6.68
N ALA A 178 7.02 -9.03 6.57
CA ALA A 178 8.00 -10.06 6.26
C ALA A 178 8.60 -9.90 4.85
N LEU A 179 7.79 -9.53 3.87
CA LEU A 179 8.26 -9.16 2.53
C LEU A 179 9.16 -7.93 2.59
N ASP A 180 8.78 -6.91 3.37
CA ASP A 180 9.55 -5.68 3.51
C ASP A 180 10.94 -5.93 4.13
N ALA A 181 11.01 -6.77 5.16
CA ALA A 181 12.26 -7.15 5.81
C ALA A 181 13.14 -8.08 4.98
N ASN A 182 12.56 -9.01 4.21
CA ASN A 182 13.33 -9.99 3.46
C ASN A 182 12.67 -10.38 2.12
N ASN A 183 13.27 -9.91 1.02
CA ASN A 183 12.79 -10.17 -0.34
C ASN A 183 12.68 -11.67 -0.67
N LYS A 184 13.50 -12.54 -0.06
CA LYS A 184 13.45 -14.00 -0.28
C LYS A 184 12.15 -14.62 0.26
N MET A 185 11.42 -13.93 1.13
CA MET A 185 10.12 -14.38 1.61
C MET A 185 9.07 -14.42 0.50
N ALA A 186 9.24 -13.63 -0.57
CA ALA A 186 8.38 -13.68 -1.75
C ALA A 186 8.29 -15.07 -2.38
N TYR A 187 9.35 -15.89 -2.28
CA TYR A 187 9.36 -17.26 -2.79
C TYR A 187 8.40 -18.21 -2.06
N MET A 188 8.00 -17.89 -0.83
CA MET A 188 7.00 -18.66 -0.09
C MET A 188 5.57 -18.37 -0.57
N PHE A 189 5.37 -17.22 -1.22
CA PHE A 189 4.07 -16.78 -1.75
C PHE A 189 3.99 -16.94 -3.27
N LYS A 190 4.37 -18.12 -3.77
CA LYS A 190 4.18 -18.44 -5.19
C LYS A 190 2.69 -18.35 -5.53
N LYS A 191 2.38 -17.53 -6.54
CA LYS A 191 1.03 -17.33 -7.03
C LYS A 191 0.43 -18.69 -7.43
N PRO A 192 -0.66 -19.16 -6.80
CA PRO A 192 -1.16 -20.52 -7.03
C PRO A 192 -1.94 -20.65 -8.34
N ASN A 193 -2.61 -19.60 -8.79
CA ASN A 193 -3.35 -19.54 -10.06
C ASN A 193 -3.57 -18.08 -10.48
N GLN A 194 -4.18 -17.84 -11.65
CA GLN A 194 -4.39 -16.49 -12.17
C GLN A 194 -5.26 -15.60 -11.25
N ASN A 195 -6.18 -16.19 -10.49
CA ASN A 195 -7.25 -15.50 -9.75
C ASN A 195 -6.95 -15.26 -8.26
N ARG A 196 -5.90 -15.86 -7.72
CA ARG A 196 -5.52 -15.74 -6.30
C ARG A 196 -4.14 -15.13 -6.16
N ILE A 197 -3.95 -14.34 -5.12
CA ILE A 197 -2.67 -13.71 -4.80
C ILE A 197 -1.83 -14.64 -3.91
N TRP A 198 -2.47 -15.27 -2.93
CA TRP A 198 -1.81 -16.05 -1.88
C TRP A 198 -2.01 -17.55 -2.06
N PRO A 199 -1.10 -18.40 -1.53
CA PRO A 199 -1.28 -19.84 -1.56
C PRO A 199 -2.58 -20.28 -0.88
N SER A 200 -3.17 -21.37 -1.38
CA SER A 200 -4.35 -21.99 -0.78
C SER A 200 -3.93 -22.86 0.40
N LEU A 201 -3.95 -22.28 1.59
CA LEU A 201 -3.58 -22.94 2.84
C LEU A 201 -4.81 -23.16 3.73
N THR A 202 -4.82 -24.24 4.50
CA THR A 202 -5.81 -24.50 5.56
C THR A 202 -5.62 -23.54 6.74
N GLY A 203 -6.57 -23.51 7.67
CA GLY A 203 -6.47 -22.70 8.90
C GLY A 203 -5.19 -22.99 9.69
N ASP A 204 -4.89 -24.27 9.92
CA ASP A 204 -3.69 -24.70 10.67
C ASP A 204 -2.39 -24.36 9.93
N GLN A 205 -2.38 -24.51 8.61
CA GLN A 205 -1.24 -24.12 7.78
C GLN A 205 -0.99 -22.60 7.83
N TRP A 206 -2.05 -21.80 7.84
CA TRP A 206 -1.94 -20.35 8.03
C TRP A 206 -1.39 -20.00 9.41
N LEU A 207 -1.88 -20.65 10.48
CA LEU A 207 -1.38 -20.42 11.84
C LEU A 207 0.11 -20.77 11.95
N ALA A 208 0.53 -21.91 11.40
CA ALA A 208 1.93 -22.32 11.38
C ALA A 208 2.80 -21.32 10.60
N LEU A 209 2.33 -20.85 9.45
CA LEU A 209 3.03 -19.83 8.66
C LEU A 209 3.13 -18.50 9.40
N GLU A 210 2.03 -18.00 9.98
CA GLU A 210 2.01 -16.77 10.76
C GLU A 210 2.98 -16.82 11.95
N PHE A 211 3.08 -17.98 12.63
CA PHE A 211 4.05 -18.20 13.69
C PHE A 211 5.50 -18.06 13.18
N VAL A 212 5.83 -18.70 12.05
CA VAL A 212 7.15 -18.58 11.40
C VAL A 212 7.44 -17.13 10.99
N LEU A 213 6.46 -16.41 10.43
CA LEU A 213 6.62 -15.01 10.04
C LEU A 213 6.93 -14.13 11.25
N ARG A 214 6.20 -14.28 12.36
CA ARG A 214 6.44 -13.54 13.60
C ARG A 214 7.82 -13.82 14.18
N GLY A 215 8.22 -15.10 14.24
CA GLY A 215 9.54 -15.50 14.74
C GLY A 215 10.70 -14.90 13.95
N ARG A 216 10.59 -14.88 12.62
CA ARG A 216 11.61 -14.28 11.74
C ARG A 216 11.72 -12.77 11.90
N MET A 217 10.61 -12.07 12.11
CA MET A 217 10.61 -10.62 12.32
C MET A 217 11.29 -10.23 13.64
N LEU A 218 11.01 -10.95 14.73
CA LEU A 218 11.69 -10.74 16.02
C LEU A 218 13.20 -10.96 15.89
N PHE A 219 13.61 -11.98 15.14
CA PHE A 219 15.03 -12.22 14.88
C PHE A 219 15.67 -11.06 14.09
N THR A 220 15.03 -10.58 13.01
CA THR A 220 15.57 -9.47 12.21
C THR A 220 15.72 -8.17 13.03
N LEU A 221 14.77 -7.84 13.90
CA LEU A 221 14.84 -6.65 14.77
C LEU A 221 15.98 -6.75 15.80
N ASN A 222 16.24 -7.96 16.32
CA ASN A 222 17.32 -8.19 17.28
C ASN A 222 18.71 -8.24 16.62
N THR A 223 18.77 -8.56 15.33
CA THR A 223 20.04 -8.61 14.57
C THR A 223 20.37 -7.34 13.80
N SER A 224 19.41 -6.42 13.62
CA SER A 224 19.69 -5.10 13.06
C SER A 224 20.45 -4.25 14.09
N THR A 225 21.77 -4.30 14.05
CA THR A 225 22.61 -3.26 14.65
C THR A 225 22.27 -1.90 14.02
N PRO A 226 22.33 -0.79 14.78
CA PRO A 226 21.96 0.53 14.28
C PRO A 226 23.04 1.04 13.32
N THR A 227 23.01 0.58 12.07
CA THR A 227 23.83 1.12 11.00
C THR A 227 23.11 2.33 10.42
N HIS A 228 23.64 3.51 10.75
CA HIS A 228 23.40 4.82 10.17
C HIS A 228 22.26 4.91 9.14
N ARG A 229 21.11 5.46 9.58
CA ARG A 229 20.23 6.22 8.70
C ARG A 229 21.05 7.37 8.09
N ARG A 230 21.61 7.17 6.90
CA ARG A 230 21.98 8.31 6.05
C ARG A 230 20.69 8.92 5.54
N VAL A 231 20.27 9.96 6.24
CA VAL A 231 19.45 11.03 5.67
C VAL A 231 20.14 11.45 4.38
N THR A 232 19.47 11.28 3.25
CA THR A 232 19.83 11.97 2.01
C THR A 232 18.72 12.98 1.79
N ILE A 233 19.08 14.25 1.98
CA ILE A 233 18.31 15.44 1.62
C ILE A 233 18.09 15.44 0.11
#